data_AF-A0A842XZW0-F1
#
_entry.id   AF-A0A842XZW0-F1
#
_cell.length_a   1.000
_cell.length_b   1.000
_cell.length_c   1.000
_cell.angle_alpha   90.00
_cell.angle_beta   90.00
_cell.angle_gamma   90.00
#
_symmetry.space_group_name_H-M   'P 1'
#
loop_
_entity.id
_entity.type
_entity.pdbx_description
1 polymer ?
#
loop_
_entity_poly.entity_id
_entity_poly.type
_entity_poly.pdbx_seq_one_letter_code
_entity_poly.pdbx_strand_id
1 'polypeptide(L)' 'MVEKTKVRPNIRDMKIKDVLHVGTEEKGEIFRVTKLGDNTFILDQGGDLREYGKSVVAKNIYTFAERTNNVVYWITHEED' A
#
# COMPACT_ATOMS: atom_id res chain seq x y z
N MET A 1 -2.46 -14.44 4.31
CA MET A 1 -1.83 -14.79 3.00
C MET A 1 -1.08 -13.59 2.38
N VAL A 2 0.04 -13.80 1.64
CA VAL A 2 0.77 -12.72 0.92
C VAL A 2 0.61 -12.88 -0.59
N GLU A 3 0.03 -11.88 -1.25
CA GLU A 3 -0.10 -11.82 -2.71
C GLU A 3 0.94 -10.86 -3.31
N LYS A 4 1.76 -11.35 -4.25
CA LYS A 4 2.74 -10.53 -4.98
C LYS A 4 2.26 -10.28 -6.40
N THR A 5 2.29 -9.03 -6.85
CA THR A 5 1.93 -8.69 -8.22
C THR A 5 2.73 -7.50 -8.74
N LYS A 6 2.97 -7.47 -10.06
CA LYS A 6 3.49 -6.28 -10.77
C LYS A 6 2.37 -5.39 -11.29
N VAL A 7 1.12 -5.87 -11.25
CA VAL A 7 -0.06 -5.14 -11.68
C VAL A 7 -0.56 -4.31 -10.51
N ARG A 8 -0.90 -3.06 -10.78
CA ARG A 8 -1.48 -2.13 -9.80
C ARG A 8 -2.70 -2.76 -9.11
N PRO A 9 -2.66 -3.01 -7.79
CA PRO A 9 -3.80 -3.55 -7.08
C PRO A 9 -4.91 -2.51 -6.95
N ASN A 10 -6.15 -2.95 -6.96
CA ASN A 10 -7.28 -2.08 -6.68
C ASN A 10 -7.45 -1.93 -5.17
N ILE A 11 -7.11 -0.74 -4.67
CA ILE A 11 -7.19 -0.37 -3.26
C ILE A 11 -8.58 -0.59 -2.65
N ARG A 12 -9.65 -0.59 -3.48
CA ARG A 12 -11.03 -0.81 -3.00
C ARG A 12 -11.31 -2.23 -2.56
N ASP A 13 -10.49 -3.18 -3.01
CA ASP A 13 -10.67 -4.60 -2.74
C ASP A 13 -9.92 -5.01 -1.45
N MET A 14 -9.16 -4.08 -0.85
CA MET A 14 -8.44 -4.29 0.40
C MET A 14 -9.34 -4.14 1.63
N LYS A 15 -9.05 -4.92 2.68
CA LYS A 15 -9.77 -4.94 3.96
C LYS A 15 -9.00 -4.18 5.05
N ILE A 16 -9.67 -3.82 6.14
CA ILE A 16 -8.99 -3.30 7.35
C ILE A 16 -7.98 -4.35 7.81
N LYS A 17 -6.81 -3.90 8.28
CA LYS A 17 -5.63 -4.69 8.63
C LYS A 17 -4.77 -5.16 7.46
N ASP A 18 -5.27 -5.17 6.22
CA ASP A 18 -4.43 -5.48 5.06
C ASP A 18 -3.23 -4.52 5.01
N VAL A 19 -2.08 -5.04 4.58
CA VAL A 19 -0.84 -4.28 4.43
C VAL A 19 -0.41 -4.33 2.98
N LEU A 20 -0.38 -3.17 2.32
CA LEU A 20 0.18 -2.98 0.99
C LEU A 20 1.61 -2.50 1.11
N HIS A 21 2.57 -3.32 0.70
CA HIS A 21 3.92 -2.87 0.39
C HIS A 21 3.99 -2.46 -1.07
N VAL A 22 4.66 -1.34 -1.36
CA VAL A 22 4.90 -0.83 -2.72
C VAL A 22 6.37 -0.46 -2.87
N GLY A 23 7.07 -1.05 -3.84
CA GLY A 23 8.47 -0.74 -4.09
C GLY A 23 9.19 -1.79 -4.92
N THR A 24 10.52 -1.80 -4.87
CA THR A 24 11.35 -2.85 -5.46
C THR A 24 11.67 -3.91 -4.40
N GLU A 25 12.21 -5.06 -4.82
CA GLU A 25 12.68 -6.11 -3.89
C GLU A 25 13.71 -5.59 -2.86
N GLU A 26 14.39 -4.46 -3.14
CA GLU A 26 15.41 -3.88 -2.28
C GLU A 26 14.93 -2.67 -1.46
N LYS A 27 13.87 -1.99 -1.90
CA LYS A 27 13.38 -0.75 -1.27
C LYS A 27 11.90 -0.55 -1.50
N GLY A 28 11.12 -0.36 -0.44
CA GLY A 28 9.70 -0.10 -0.56
C GLY A 28 9.12 0.68 0.60
N GLU A 29 7.87 1.10 0.40
CA GLU A 29 7.03 1.78 1.36
C GLU A 29 5.90 0.85 1.82
N ILE A 30 5.49 0.96 3.09
CA ILE A 30 4.52 0.07 3.72
C ILE A 30 3.28 0.86 4.11
N PHE A 31 2.12 0.46 3.59
CA PHE A 31 0.83 1.09 3.84
C PHE A 31 -0.11 0.10 4.51
N ARG A 32 -0.62 0.42 5.69
CA ARG A 32 -1.62 -0.39 6.40
C ARG A 32 -3.01 0.25 6.30
N VAL A 33 -4.02 -0.57 6.03
CA VAL A 33 -5.42 -0.13 5.99
C VAL A 33 -5.99 -0.09 7.41
N THR A 34 -6.46 1.09 7.85
CA THR A 34 -6.99 1.27 9.21
C THR A 34 -8.46 1.63 9.27
N LYS A 35 -9.07 2.11 8.17
CA LYS A 35 -10.51 2.44 8.11
C LYS A 35 -11.10 2.19 6.72
N LEU A 36 -12.15 1.35 6.67
CA LEU A 36 -12.98 1.13 5.48
C LEU A 36 -14.09 2.19 5.38
N GLY A 37 -14.29 2.75 4.19
CA GLY A 37 -15.31 3.79 3.92
C GLY A 37 -14.70 5.05 3.31
N ASP A 38 -13.64 5.56 3.92
CA ASP A 38 -12.81 6.66 3.39
C ASP A 38 -11.50 6.16 2.75
N ASN A 39 -11.24 4.83 2.85
CA ASN A 39 -10.00 4.15 2.48
C ASN A 39 -8.77 4.95 2.93
N THR A 40 -8.67 5.12 4.24
CA THR A 40 -7.55 5.78 4.90
C THR A 40 -6.42 4.77 5.09
N PHE A 41 -5.20 5.17 4.70
CA PHE A 41 -3.99 4.37 4.85
C PHE A 41 -3.07 5.06 5.83
N ILE A 42 -2.45 4.25 6.70
CA ILE A 42 -1.32 4.69 7.49
C ILE A 42 -0.06 4.19 6.81
N LEU A 43 0.80 5.12 6.42
CA LEU A 43 2.15 4.82 6.01
C LEU A 43 3.07 4.85 7.23
N ASP A 44 3.89 3.82 7.39
CA ASP A 44 4.99 3.82 8.35
C ASP A 44 6.30 4.12 7.61
N GLN A 45 6.88 5.29 7.86
CA GLN A 45 8.21 5.67 7.36
C GLN A 45 9.24 5.61 8.48
N GLY A 46 9.49 4.41 9.03
CA GLY A 46 10.55 4.20 10.01
C GLY A 46 10.25 4.80 11.38
N GLY A 47 8.99 4.72 11.83
CA GLY A 47 8.51 5.19 13.13
C GLY A 47 7.57 6.39 13.07
N ASP A 48 7.54 7.12 11.95
CA ASP A 48 6.57 8.19 11.70
C ASP A 48 5.33 7.63 11.00
N LEU A 49 4.20 7.62 11.71
CA LEU A 49 2.90 7.23 11.17
C LEU A 49 2.23 8.43 10.51
N ARG A 50 2.01 8.34 9.19
CA ARG A 50 1.26 9.37 8.44
C ARG A 50 -0.05 8.81 7.94
N GLU A 51 -1.13 9.51 8.28
CA GLU A 51 -2.48 9.21 7.80
C GLU A 51 -2.72 9.89 6.46
N TYR A 52 -3.13 9.11 5.47
CA TYR A 52 -3.44 9.61 4.12
C TYR A 52 -4.85 9.16 3.70
N GLY A 53 -5.63 10.09 3.16
CA GLY A 53 -6.93 9.80 2.55
C GLY A 53 -6.82 9.25 1.12
N LYS A 54 -7.83 8.48 0.67
CA LYS A 54 -7.91 7.77 -0.62
C LYS A 54 -7.27 8.44 -1.84
N SER A 55 -7.61 9.70 -2.12
CA SER A 55 -7.13 10.40 -3.32
C SER A 55 -5.65 10.77 -3.26
N VAL A 56 -5.15 11.09 -2.06
CA VAL A 56 -3.74 11.45 -1.84
C VAL A 56 -2.88 10.19 -1.87
N VAL A 57 -3.38 9.09 -1.32
CA VAL A 57 -2.72 7.78 -1.31
C VAL A 57 -2.51 7.23 -2.71
N ALA A 58 -3.59 7.12 -3.50
CA ALA A 58 -3.47 6.57 -4.84
C ALA A 58 -2.47 7.39 -5.68
N LYS A 59 -2.51 8.71 -5.58
CA LYS A 59 -1.55 9.54 -6.31
C LYS A 59 -0.11 9.28 -5.86
N ASN A 60 0.16 9.26 -4.56
CA ASN A 60 1.54 9.13 -4.05
C ASN A 60 2.11 7.71 -4.22
N ILE A 61 1.34 6.68 -3.88
CA ILE A 61 1.75 5.27 -4.01
C ILE A 61 2.13 4.93 -5.45
N TYR A 62 1.26 5.27 -6.41
CA TYR A 62 1.50 4.91 -7.80
C TYR A 62 2.49 5.84 -8.48
N THR A 63 2.63 7.10 -8.05
CA THR A 63 3.69 7.96 -8.58
C THR A 63 5.08 7.42 -8.24
N PHE A 64 5.29 6.88 -7.04
CA PHE A 64 6.54 6.21 -6.68
C PHE A 64 6.75 4.95 -7.53
N ALA A 65 5.71 4.14 -7.67
CA ALA A 65 5.71 2.93 -8.48
C ALA A 65 6.03 3.19 -9.96
N GLU A 66 5.38 4.18 -10.58
CA GLU A 66 5.56 4.55 -12.00
C GLU A 66 6.95 5.12 -12.29
N ARG A 67 7.61 5.74 -11.30
CA ARG A 67 9.00 6.18 -11.44
C ARG A 67 10.00 5.04 -11.37
N THR A 68 9.57 3.87 -10.91
CA THR A 68 10.46 2.74 -10.63
C THR A 68 10.11 1.59 -11.56
N ASN A 69 10.89 1.38 -12.61
CA ASN A 69 10.63 0.37 -13.67
C ASN A 69 10.47 -1.09 -13.18
N ASN A 70 10.73 -1.37 -11.90
CA ASN A 70 10.65 -2.70 -11.28
C ASN A 70 9.79 -2.71 -10.01
N VAL A 71 8.74 -1.89 -9.96
CA VAL A 71 7.82 -1.93 -8.83
C VAL A 71 7.12 -3.30 -8.72
N VAL A 72 7.01 -3.78 -7.50
CA VAL A 72 6.25 -4.93 -7.07
C VAL A 72 5.34 -4.45 -5.96
N TYR A 73 4.13 -5.01 -5.93
CA TYR A 73 3.15 -4.80 -4.89
C TYR A 73 3.03 -6.10 -4.10
N TRP A 74 3.09 -6.01 -2.76
CA TRP A 74 2.83 -7.13 -1.88
C TRP A 74 1.66 -6.78 -1.00
N ILE A 75 0.58 -7.53 -1.13
CA ILE A 75 -0.56 -7.38 -0.23
C ILE A 75 -0.49 -8.53 0.77
N THR A 76 -0.24 -8.19 2.02
CA THR A 76 -0.40 -9.11 3.12
C THR A 76 -1.82 -8.98 3.65
N HIS A 77 -2.61 -10.01 3.43
CA HIS A 77 -3.90 -10.18 4.07
C HIS A 77 -3.66 -10.81 5.45
N GLU A 78 -3.96 -10.08 6.52
CA GLU A 78 -4.17 -10.71 7.83
C GLU A 78 -5.45 -11.54 7.71
N GLU A 79 -5.30 -12.86 7.71
CA GLU A 79 -6.42 -13.77 7.91
C GLU A 79 -6.82 -13.64 9.40
N ASP A 80 -8.11 -13.35 9.65
CA ASP A 80 -8.67 -13.32 11.02
C ASP A 80 -8.49 -14.65 11.75
#